data_AF-A0A962UHK4-F1
#
_entry.id   AF-A0A962UHK4-F1
#
_cell.length_a   1.000
_cell.length_b   1.000
_cell.length_c   1.000
_cell.angle_alpha   90.00
_cell.angle_beta   90.00
_cell.angle_gamma   90.00
#
_symmetry.space_group_name_H-M   'P 1'
#
loop_
_entity.id
_entity.type
_entity.pdbx_description
1 polymer ?
#
loop_
_entity_poly.entity_id
_entity_poly.type
_entity_poly.pdbx_seq_one_letter_code
_entity_poly.pdbx_strand_id
1 'polypeptide(L)'
;MHTSTQTAVHHGNALATTNWFMLGRQPQAKSREPSIFMLEYKTAAWWYWVVSTITLNLTVLGIYQLFPVTLGIAVVQLLHFAIRDRGRPTMTVQIRTGYLLVLLLTIPEPMHWFLWVPAIGTLARVLFSYCLMARMLVLLPVNRKELLSMAFVKKAFLTPPRQATPIHSIPLAC
;
A
#
# COMPACT_ATOMS: atom_id res chain seq x y z
N MET A 1 55.93 -12.82 -59.03
CA MET A 1 55.63 -13.53 -57.77
C MET A 1 55.54 -12.48 -56.69
N HIS A 2 54.39 -12.43 -56.00
CA HIS A 2 54.23 -12.13 -54.57
C HIS A 2 54.96 -10.89 -54.00
N THR A 3 54.37 -9.94 -53.28
CA THR A 3 53.02 -9.59 -52.80
C THR A 3 53.31 -8.35 -51.92
N SER A 4 52.37 -7.39 -51.87
CA SER A 4 52.01 -6.53 -50.73
C SER A 4 53.07 -6.24 -49.63
N THR A 5 53.26 -5.02 -49.12
CA THR A 5 52.20 -4.22 -48.49
C THR A 5 52.75 -2.83 -48.14
N GLN A 6 52.00 -1.81 -48.52
CA GLN A 6 52.22 -0.39 -48.22
C GLN A 6 51.56 -0.10 -46.86
N THR A 7 52.34 0.23 -45.83
CA THR A 7 51.79 0.68 -44.52
C THR A 7 51.44 2.15 -44.61
N ALA A 8 50.15 2.42 -44.83
CA ALA A 8 49.55 3.75 -44.76
C ALA A 8 49.28 4.16 -43.30
N VAL A 9 49.82 5.32 -42.94
CA VAL A 9 49.39 6.16 -41.83
C VAL A 9 47.95 6.63 -42.10
N HIS A 10 47.04 6.48 -41.14
CA HIS A 10 45.92 7.39 -40.83
C HIS A 10 44.94 6.71 -39.84
N HIS A 11 45.09 6.97 -38.54
CA HIS A 11 43.99 6.76 -37.59
C HIS A 11 43.18 8.06 -37.49
N GLY A 12 42.09 8.10 -38.24
CA GLY A 12 41.00 9.08 -38.10
C GLY A 12 40.01 8.63 -37.03
N ASN A 13 39.43 9.63 -36.35
CA ASN A 13 38.46 9.53 -35.26
C ASN A 13 37.17 8.77 -35.62
N ALA A 14 36.67 7.96 -34.69
CA ALA A 14 35.26 7.60 -34.58
C ALA A 14 34.87 7.32 -33.11
N LEU A 15 33.87 8.07 -32.64
CA LEU A 15 33.18 7.92 -31.36
C LEU A 15 32.32 6.64 -31.33
N ALA A 16 32.44 5.83 -30.27
CA ALA A 16 31.37 4.94 -29.76
C ALA A 16 31.83 4.35 -28.40
N THR A 17 31.39 4.90 -27.26
CA THR A 17 30.35 4.30 -26.41
C THR A 17 30.49 2.79 -26.22
N THR A 18 30.97 2.34 -25.06
CA THR A 18 30.42 1.25 -24.22
C THR A 18 31.49 0.69 -23.26
N ASN A 19 31.47 1.13 -22.00
CA ASN A 19 31.69 0.22 -20.86
C ASN A 19 31.34 0.91 -19.54
N TRP A 20 30.04 1.14 -19.34
CA TRP A 20 29.43 1.56 -18.07
C TRP A 20 29.24 0.38 -17.09
N PHE A 21 30.03 -0.70 -17.23
CA PHE A 21 29.79 -2.00 -16.59
C PHE A 21 30.68 -2.27 -15.37
N MET A 22 31.05 -1.24 -14.59
CA MET A 22 31.93 -1.40 -13.41
C MET A 22 31.55 -0.45 -12.24
N LEU A 23 30.27 -0.15 -12.05
CA LEU A 23 29.78 0.55 -10.85
C LEU A 23 28.42 0.00 -10.43
N GLY A 24 28.39 -0.76 -9.34
CA GLY A 24 27.13 -1.10 -8.66
C GLY A 24 26.97 -2.53 -8.17
N ARG A 25 27.98 -3.11 -7.51
CA ARG A 25 27.70 -4.23 -6.60
C ARG A 25 27.09 -3.65 -5.32
N GLN A 26 25.77 -3.44 -5.33
CA GLN A 26 25.01 -3.02 -4.14
C GLN A 26 25.23 -4.07 -3.04
N PRO A 27 25.58 -3.67 -1.80
CA PRO A 27 25.67 -4.59 -0.68
C PRO A 27 24.28 -5.21 -0.46
N GLN A 28 24.20 -6.53 -0.58
CA GLN A 28 23.01 -7.32 -0.29
C GLN A 28 22.50 -6.94 1.12
N ALA A 29 21.43 -6.16 1.18
CA ALA A 29 20.74 -5.86 2.43
C ALA A 29 20.28 -7.19 3.03
N LYS A 30 20.80 -7.52 4.22
CA LYS A 30 20.39 -8.65 5.06
C LYS A 30 18.88 -8.82 4.97
N SER A 31 18.43 -9.89 4.31
CA SER A 31 17.02 -10.25 4.19
C SER A 31 16.48 -10.45 5.60
N ARG A 32 15.76 -9.45 6.13
CA ARG A 32 14.99 -9.65 7.35
C ARG A 32 14.01 -10.76 7.04
N GLU A 33 14.02 -11.80 7.87
CA GLU A 33 13.01 -12.83 7.81
C GLU A 33 11.62 -12.15 7.77
N PRO A 34 10.71 -12.58 6.90
CA PRO A 34 9.37 -12.06 6.86
C PRO A 34 8.65 -12.52 8.13
N SER A 35 8.77 -11.73 9.20
CA SER A 35 7.95 -11.88 10.39
C SER A 35 6.51 -11.54 10.01
N ILE A 36 5.72 -12.59 9.75
CA ILE A 36 4.32 -12.53 9.31
C ILE A 36 3.43 -11.82 10.36
N PHE A 37 3.92 -11.69 11.60
CA PHE A 37 3.26 -10.99 12.71
C PHE A 37 4.11 -9.85 13.27
N MET A 38 4.39 -8.81 12.49
CA MET A 38 4.82 -7.52 13.05
C MET A 38 3.59 -6.76 13.54
N LEU A 39 3.15 -7.06 14.77
CA LEU A 39 2.16 -6.25 15.48
C LEU A 39 2.84 -4.91 15.84
N GLU A 40 2.67 -3.88 15.02
CA GLU A 40 3.27 -2.55 15.24
C GLU A 40 2.53 -1.74 16.33
N TYR A 41 2.38 -2.33 17.53
CA TYR A 41 1.70 -1.73 18.68
C TYR A 41 2.33 -0.41 19.16
N LYS A 42 3.56 -0.13 18.75
CA LYS A 42 4.27 1.11 19.07
C LYS A 42 3.81 2.30 18.22
N THR A 43 3.01 2.06 17.18
CA THR A 43 2.56 3.12 16.29
C THR A 43 1.19 3.66 16.70
N ALA A 44 1.02 4.98 16.63
CA ALA A 44 -0.29 5.60 16.82
C ALA A 44 -1.34 5.03 15.86
N ALA A 45 -0.93 4.67 14.64
CA ALA A 45 -1.80 4.03 13.64
C ALA A 45 -2.47 2.77 14.20
N TRP A 46 -1.69 1.87 14.82
CA TRP A 46 -2.24 0.62 15.33
C TRP A 46 -3.29 0.86 16.43
N TRP A 47 -3.02 1.77 17.37
CA TRP A 47 -3.97 2.12 18.44
C TRP A 47 -5.27 2.71 17.91
N TYR A 48 -5.18 3.60 16.93
CA TYR A 48 -6.36 4.13 16.23
C TYR A 48 -7.22 2.99 15.67
N TRP A 49 -6.62 2.01 15.02
CA TRP A 49 -7.36 0.86 14.48
C TRP A 49 -7.92 -0.05 15.54
N VAL A 50 -7.23 -0.29 16.66
CA VAL A 50 -7.78 -1.09 17.76
C VAL A 50 -9.02 -0.44 18.34
N VAL A 51 -8.95 0.86 18.67
CA VAL A 51 -10.09 1.59 19.23
C VAL A 51 -11.24 1.61 18.23
N SER A 52 -10.98 1.93 16.95
CA SER A 52 -12.01 1.84 15.90
C SER A 52 -12.61 0.45 15.75
N THR A 53 -11.80 -0.61 15.86
CA THR A 53 -12.26 -1.99 15.74
C THR A 53 -13.20 -2.33 16.88
N ILE A 54 -12.83 -2.01 18.11
CA ILE A 54 -13.67 -2.28 19.29
C ILE A 54 -15.00 -1.52 19.16
N THR A 55 -14.95 -0.20 18.96
CA THR A 55 -16.16 0.64 18.92
C THR A 55 -17.08 0.26 17.75
N LEU A 56 -16.52 -0.05 16.58
CA LEU A 56 -17.30 -0.47 15.40
C LEU A 56 -17.94 -1.85 15.62
N ASN A 57 -17.22 -2.81 16.18
CA ASN A 57 -17.80 -4.14 16.44
C ASN A 57 -18.92 -4.06 17.48
N LEU A 58 -18.76 -3.26 18.54
CA LEU A 58 -19.84 -3.02 19.50
C LEU A 58 -21.06 -2.35 18.86
N THR A 59 -20.83 -1.44 17.91
CA THR A 59 -21.90 -0.82 17.10
C THR A 59 -22.67 -1.88 16.31
N VAL A 60 -21.96 -2.77 15.60
CA VAL A 60 -22.55 -3.86 14.80
C VAL A 60 -23.27 -4.89 15.67
N LEU A 61 -22.83 -5.10 16.91
CA LEU A 61 -23.48 -5.98 17.88
C LEU A 61 -24.75 -5.37 18.52
N GLY A 62 -25.15 -4.17 18.10
CA GLY A 62 -26.42 -3.56 18.49
C GLY A 62 -26.31 -2.34 19.40
N ILE A 63 -25.10 -1.96 19.84
CA ILE A 63 -24.87 -0.74 20.63
C ILE A 63 -24.67 0.47 19.68
N TYR A 64 -25.73 0.82 18.94
CA TYR A 64 -25.67 1.85 17.89
C TYR A 64 -25.30 3.26 18.39
N GLN A 65 -25.42 3.53 19.70
CA GLN A 65 -24.95 4.76 20.34
C GLN A 65 -23.44 4.97 20.18
N LEU A 66 -22.69 3.92 19.86
CA LEU A 66 -21.25 3.98 19.59
C LEU A 66 -20.92 4.31 18.12
N PHE A 67 -21.91 4.36 17.22
CA PHE A 67 -21.68 4.74 15.83
C PHE A 67 -21.10 6.16 15.68
N PRO A 68 -21.64 7.20 16.35
CA PRO A 68 -21.04 8.54 16.31
C PRO A 68 -19.60 8.57 16.85
N VAL A 69 -19.29 7.74 17.86
CA VAL A 69 -17.93 7.61 18.40
C VAL A 69 -17.01 6.99 17.35
N THR A 70 -17.44 5.91 16.70
CA THR A 70 -16.70 5.26 15.60
C THR A 70 -16.42 6.24 14.47
N LEU A 71 -17.44 6.99 14.05
CA LEU A 71 -17.33 7.99 13.00
C LEU A 71 -16.38 9.13 13.40
N GLY A 72 -16.50 9.63 14.62
CA GLY A 72 -15.61 10.67 15.16
C GLY A 72 -14.15 10.23 15.19
N ILE A 73 -13.88 9.00 15.63
CA ILE A 73 -12.52 8.43 15.59
C ILE A 73 -12.01 8.37 14.14
N ALA A 74 -12.84 7.93 13.18
CA ALA A 74 -12.45 7.84 11.77
C ALA A 74 -12.09 9.22 11.18
N VAL A 75 -12.84 10.26 11.54
CA VAL A 75 -12.54 11.65 11.15
C VAL A 75 -11.21 12.11 11.75
N VAL A 76 -11.01 11.92 13.06
CA VAL A 76 -9.75 12.29 13.74
C VAL A 76 -8.56 11.57 13.12
N GLN A 77 -8.69 10.28 12.81
CA GLN A 77 -7.65 9.52 12.11
C GLN A 77 -7.31 10.13 10.76
N LEU A 78 -8.31 10.41 9.93
CA LEU A 78 -8.08 10.98 8.61
C LEU A 78 -7.36 12.33 8.73
N LEU A 79 -7.83 13.21 9.62
CA LEU A 79 -7.25 14.53 9.82
C LEU A 79 -5.81 14.44 10.33
N HIS A 80 -5.54 13.64 11.36
CA HIS A 80 -4.20 13.47 11.91
C HIS A 80 -3.20 13.01 10.83
N PHE A 81 -3.55 11.97 10.06
CA PHE A 81 -2.66 11.47 9.02
C PHE A 81 -2.57 12.41 7.80
N ALA A 82 -3.64 13.12 7.43
CA ALA A 82 -3.60 14.11 6.37
C ALA A 82 -2.71 15.31 6.71
N ILE A 83 -2.77 15.79 7.96
CA ILE A 83 -1.91 16.88 8.45
C ILE A 83 -0.45 16.40 8.52
N ARG A 84 -0.22 15.20 9.06
CA ARG A 84 1.12 14.60 9.16
C ARG A 84 1.78 14.42 7.79
N ASP A 85 1.03 13.96 6.79
CA ASP A 85 1.53 13.71 5.43
C ASP A 85 1.53 14.98 4.54
N ARG A 86 1.30 16.16 5.13
CA ARG A 86 1.25 17.47 4.46
C ARG A 86 0.26 17.52 3.29
N GLY A 87 -0.88 16.84 3.41
CA GLY A 87 -1.93 16.83 2.39
C GLY A 87 -1.58 16.08 1.10
N ARG A 88 -0.46 15.33 1.06
CA ARG A 88 -0.18 14.46 -0.08
C ARG A 88 -1.15 13.27 -0.07
N PRO A 89 -1.73 12.86 -1.21
CA PRO A 89 -2.63 11.71 -1.29
C PRO A 89 -1.83 10.41 -1.17
N THR A 90 -1.29 10.15 0.02
CA THR A 90 -0.61 8.90 0.34
C THR A 90 -1.63 7.78 0.38
N MET A 91 -1.18 6.55 0.11
CA MET A 91 -2.01 5.35 0.23
C MET A 91 -2.69 5.28 1.61
N THR A 92 -1.96 5.68 2.65
CA THR A 92 -2.42 5.83 4.04
C THR A 92 -3.66 6.73 4.17
N VAL A 93 -3.65 7.91 3.54
CA VAL A 93 -4.78 8.84 3.53
C VAL A 93 -5.92 8.27 2.70
N GLN A 94 -5.65 7.72 1.51
CA GLN A 94 -6.69 7.14 0.65
C GLN A 94 -7.49 6.02 1.33
N ILE A 95 -6.80 5.12 2.05
CA ILE A 95 -7.45 4.03 2.81
C ILE A 95 -8.39 4.60 3.88
N ARG A 96 -7.94 5.64 4.60
CA ARG A 96 -8.73 6.26 5.67
C ARG A 96 -9.92 7.03 5.12
N THR A 97 -9.75 7.71 3.99
CA THR A 97 -10.84 8.34 3.26
C THR A 97 -11.86 7.29 2.82
N GLY A 98 -11.43 6.18 2.21
CA GLY A 98 -12.32 5.10 1.81
C GLY A 98 -13.09 4.50 2.99
N TYR A 99 -12.41 4.28 4.12
CA TYR A 99 -13.05 3.82 5.35
C TYR A 99 -14.11 4.80 5.86
N LEU A 100 -13.79 6.10 5.94
CA LEU A 100 -14.74 7.13 6.35
C LEU A 100 -15.94 7.21 5.40
N LEU A 101 -15.71 7.14 4.08
CA LEU A 101 -16.80 7.14 3.09
C LEU A 101 -17.75 5.96 3.29
N VAL A 102 -17.22 4.76 3.54
CA VAL A 102 -18.05 3.59 3.83
C VAL A 102 -18.91 3.81 5.08
N LEU A 103 -18.35 4.37 6.16
CA LEU A 103 -19.13 4.71 7.35
C LEU A 103 -20.20 5.78 7.09
N LEU A 104 -19.91 6.79 6.26
CA LEU A 104 -20.89 7.80 5.89
C LEU A 104 -22.04 7.21 5.06
N LEU A 105 -21.76 6.23 4.20
CA LEU A 105 -22.78 5.50 3.45
C LEU A 105 -23.70 4.67 4.34
N THR A 106 -23.26 4.30 5.54
CA THR A 106 -24.09 3.55 6.49
C THR A 106 -24.90 4.44 7.44
N ILE A 107 -24.96 5.76 7.22
CA ILE A 107 -25.80 6.65 8.03
C ILE A 107 -27.29 6.30 7.90
N PRO A 108 -27.85 6.10 6.69
CA PRO A 108 -29.24 5.69 6.54
C PRO A 108 -29.46 4.32 7.17
N GLU A 109 -30.50 4.20 8.02
CA GLU A 109 -30.91 2.95 8.66
C GLU A 109 -30.95 1.71 7.74
N PRO A 110 -31.53 1.77 6.52
CA PRO A 110 -31.53 0.60 5.62
C PRO A 110 -30.13 0.18 5.14
N MET A 111 -29.12 1.03 5.29
CA MET A 111 -27.73 0.74 4.89
C MET A 111 -26.87 0.26 6.08
N HIS A 112 -27.43 0.09 7.28
CA HIS A 112 -26.70 -0.35 8.47
C HIS A 112 -26.09 -1.75 8.30
N TRP A 113 -26.71 -2.63 7.51
CA TRP A 113 -26.13 -3.95 7.21
C TRP A 113 -24.73 -3.83 6.57
N PHE A 114 -24.44 -2.72 5.89
CA PHE A 114 -23.15 -2.50 5.26
C PHE A 114 -22.03 -2.24 6.28
N LEU A 115 -22.34 -1.98 7.56
CA LEU A 115 -21.36 -1.85 8.66
C LEU A 115 -20.58 -3.14 8.93
N TRP A 116 -21.10 -4.30 8.53
CA TRP A 116 -20.36 -5.56 8.62
C TRP A 116 -19.09 -5.56 7.77
N VAL A 117 -19.11 -4.90 6.61
CA VAL A 117 -17.95 -4.81 5.71
C VAL A 117 -16.75 -4.13 6.37
N PRO A 118 -16.85 -2.89 6.90
CA PRO A 118 -15.76 -2.27 7.63
C PRO A 118 -15.44 -3.02 8.93
N ALA A 119 -16.41 -3.63 9.63
CA ALA A 119 -16.14 -4.35 10.88
C ALA A 119 -15.23 -5.57 10.67
N ILE A 120 -15.53 -6.40 9.67
CA ILE A 120 -14.68 -7.54 9.30
C ILE A 120 -13.33 -7.03 8.76
N GLY A 121 -13.34 -5.96 7.97
CA GLY A 121 -12.13 -5.36 7.42
C GLY A 121 -11.17 -4.81 8.48
N THR A 122 -11.69 -4.17 9.54
CA THR A 122 -10.87 -3.65 10.64
C THR A 122 -10.32 -4.76 11.53
N LEU A 123 -11.11 -5.82 11.76
CA LEU A 123 -10.61 -7.04 12.42
C LEU A 123 -9.46 -7.68 11.64
N ALA A 124 -9.64 -7.88 10.33
CA ALA A 124 -8.59 -8.43 9.48
C ALA A 124 -7.32 -7.57 9.50
N ARG A 125 -7.47 -6.25 9.58
CA ARG A 125 -6.36 -5.32 9.71
C ARG A 125 -5.63 -5.49 11.04
N VAL A 126 -6.35 -5.53 12.17
CA VAL A 126 -5.72 -5.59 13.50
C VAL A 126 -5.04 -6.95 13.73
N LEU A 127 -5.64 -8.04 13.26
CA LEU A 127 -5.16 -9.40 13.50
C LEU A 127 -4.08 -9.86 12.51
N PHE A 128 -4.21 -9.50 11.23
CA PHE A 128 -3.36 -10.02 10.16
C PHE A 128 -2.59 -8.93 9.40
N SER A 129 -2.72 -7.67 9.80
CA SER A 129 -2.20 -6.52 9.04
C SER A 129 -2.68 -6.52 7.58
N TYR A 130 -3.83 -7.15 7.32
CA TYR A 130 -4.42 -7.28 6.00
C TYR A 130 -5.51 -6.24 5.80
N CYS A 131 -5.41 -5.44 4.73
CA CYS A 131 -6.37 -4.39 4.44
C CYS A 131 -7.05 -4.61 3.09
N LEU A 132 -8.32 -5.00 3.12
CA LEU A 132 -9.15 -5.16 1.92
C LEU A 132 -9.23 -3.85 1.13
N MET A 133 -9.40 -2.72 1.82
CA MET A 133 -9.46 -1.40 1.20
C MET A 133 -8.20 -1.07 0.41
N ALA A 134 -7.02 -1.42 0.94
CA ALA A 134 -5.78 -1.21 0.20
C ALA A 134 -5.72 -2.05 -1.08
N ARG A 135 -6.21 -3.30 -1.05
CA ARG A 135 -6.27 -4.14 -2.26
C ARG A 135 -7.22 -3.56 -3.30
N MET A 136 -8.38 -3.03 -2.87
CA MET A 136 -9.33 -2.35 -3.77
C MET A 136 -8.73 -1.08 -4.36
N LEU A 137 -8.08 -0.25 -3.54
CA LEU A 137 -7.48 1.00 -3.97
C LEU A 137 -6.35 0.79 -4.99
N VAL A 138 -5.56 -0.28 -4.87
CA VAL A 138 -4.52 -0.63 -5.87
C VAL A 138 -5.11 -0.88 -7.25
N LEU A 139 -6.36 -1.33 -7.36
CA LEU A 139 -7.01 -1.56 -8.65
C LEU A 139 -7.47 -0.26 -9.33
N LEU A 140 -7.58 0.86 -8.60
CA LEU A 140 -8.03 2.13 -9.18
C LEU A 140 -7.04 2.64 -10.24
N PRO A 141 -7.53 3.31 -11.30
CA PRO A 141 -6.69 3.82 -12.39
C PRO A 141 -5.64 4.81 -11.89
N VAL A 142 -5.94 5.52 -10.81
CA VAL A 142 -5.03 6.50 -10.18
C VAL A 142 -3.83 5.82 -9.52
N ASN A 143 -3.97 4.56 -9.09
CA ASN A 143 -2.95 3.85 -8.32
C ASN A 143 -2.24 2.75 -9.09
N ARG A 144 -2.77 2.30 -10.23
CA ARG A 144 -2.16 1.26 -11.08
C ARG A 144 -1.40 1.86 -12.25
N LYS A 145 -0.23 1.29 -12.54
CA LYS A 145 0.55 1.55 -13.77
C LYS A 145 0.38 0.45 -14.81
N GLU A 146 -0.11 -0.70 -14.39
CA GLU A 146 -0.39 -1.86 -15.24
C GLU A 146 -1.87 -1.86 -15.66
N LEU A 147 -2.17 -2.44 -16.83
CA LEU A 147 -3.54 -2.62 -17.28
C LEU A 147 -4.31 -3.55 -16.34
N LEU A 148 -5.61 -3.28 -16.18
CA LEU A 148 -6.47 -4.11 -15.34
C LEU A 148 -6.61 -5.49 -16.01
N SER A 149 -6.04 -6.51 -15.39
CA SER A 149 -6.11 -7.90 -15.84
C SER A 149 -6.47 -8.82 -14.67
N MET A 150 -7.05 -9.99 -14.97
CA MET A 150 -7.37 -10.97 -13.92
C MET A 150 -6.11 -11.49 -13.21
N ALA A 151 -4.98 -11.55 -13.90
CA ALA A 151 -3.69 -11.84 -13.28
C ALA A 151 -3.30 -10.77 -12.25
N PHE A 152 -3.49 -9.50 -12.58
CA PHE A 152 -3.23 -8.38 -11.67
C PHE A 152 -4.19 -8.39 -10.47
N VAL A 153 -5.48 -8.67 -10.66
CA VAL A 153 -6.45 -8.81 -9.57
C VAL A 153 -6.02 -9.94 -8.63
N LYS A 154 -5.72 -11.14 -9.15
CA LYS A 154 -5.24 -12.26 -8.32
C LYS A 154 -3.98 -11.88 -7.55
N LYS A 155 -3.03 -11.22 -8.20
CA LYS A 155 -1.82 -10.70 -7.54
C LYS A 155 -2.16 -9.70 -6.43
N ALA A 156 -3.06 -8.76 -6.69
CA ALA A 156 -3.48 -7.75 -5.73
C ALA A 156 -4.15 -8.34 -4.48
N PHE A 157 -4.90 -9.44 -4.58
CA PHE A 157 -5.54 -10.06 -3.40
C PHE A 157 -4.70 -11.16 -2.74
N LEU A 158 -3.97 -11.96 -3.51
CA LEU A 158 -3.25 -13.13 -3.02
C LEU A 158 -1.82 -12.82 -2.54
N THR A 159 -1.27 -11.65 -2.85
CA THR A 159 0.06 -11.28 -2.34
C THR A 159 -0.01 -11.10 -0.82
N PRO A 160 0.85 -11.76 -0.02
CA PRO A 160 0.83 -11.64 1.43
C PRO A 160 1.10 -10.20 1.90
N PRO A 161 0.62 -9.80 3.08
CA PRO A 161 0.96 -8.51 3.67
C PRO A 161 2.48 -8.47 3.92
N ARG A 162 3.22 -7.73 3.10
CA ARG A 162 4.65 -7.45 3.29
C ARG A 162 4.84 -5.94 3.36
N GLN A 163 5.73 -5.49 4.27
CA GLN A 163 6.19 -4.11 4.28
C GLN A 163 6.76 -3.78 2.89
N ALA A 164 6.48 -2.57 2.40
CA ALA A 164 6.89 -2.13 1.08
C ALA A 164 8.41 -2.26 0.91
N THR A 165 8.88 -3.30 0.24
CA THR A 165 10.25 -3.35 -0.28
C THR A 165 10.34 -2.49 -1.55
N PRO A 166 11.43 -1.73 -1.76
CA PRO A 166 11.59 -0.85 -2.93
C PRO A 166 11.42 -1.55 -4.30
N ILE A 167 11.59 -2.88 -4.33
CA ILE A 167 11.56 -3.70 -5.54
C ILE A 167 10.13 -4.15 -5.90
N HIS A 168 9.17 -4.06 -4.97
CA HIS A 168 7.78 -4.42 -5.23
C HIS A 168 6.92 -3.15 -5.34
N SER A 169 6.37 -2.91 -6.54
CA SER A 169 5.60 -1.72 -6.90
C SER A 169 4.25 -1.57 -6.17
N ILE A 170 3.89 -2.48 -5.27
CA ILE A 170 2.58 -2.50 -4.62
C ILE A 170 2.75 -2.30 -3.11
N PRO A 171 2.44 -1.11 -2.57
CA PRO A 171 2.40 -0.89 -1.13
C PRO A 171 1.17 -1.61 -0.54
N LEU A 172 1.40 -2.77 0.07
CA LEU A 172 0.35 -3.65 0.60
C LEU A 172 0.20 -3.59 2.13
N ALA A 173 1.05 -2.83 2.81
CA ALA A 173 0.99 -2.59 4.24
C ALA A 173 0.34 -1.23 4.55
N CYS A 174 -0.43 -1.16 5.64
CA CYS A 174 -1.35 -0.05 5.93
C CYS A 174 -1.13 0.63 7.27
#